data_AF-A0AAI7ZUV8-F1
#
_entry.id   AF-A0AAI7ZUV8-F1
#
_cell.length_a   1.000
_cell.length_b   1.000
_cell.length_c   1.000
_cell.angle_alpha   90.00
_cell.angle_beta   90.00
_cell.angle_gamma   90.00
#
_symmetry.space_group_name_H-M   'P 1'
#
loop_
_entity.id
_entity.type
_entity.pdbx_description
1 polymer ?
#
loop_
_entity_poly.entity_id
_entity_poly.type
_entity_poly.pdbx_seq_one_letter_code
_entity_poly.pdbx_strand_id
1 'polypeptide(L)'
;MKNHLPFDIFLQSIKISNRTLGFFTDWQKCLKNRNEISIALNHLNFLLGKDTKEFKSCVKFLFEEYPKAFNVLNILIAVRNKDEVVLDADGNFYPLHSYFENDERVYQFICQTGLDQIFCNRNIKDLNDFVFGIEVGLDSNARKNRSGKAMENHLSGLFFQAQLNFKEQVDIREFGDLYQAFGDDIKKFDFVVCGKDKTYFIEANVYTISGSKLNEVARSY
;
A
#
# COMPACT_ATOMS: atom_id res chain seq x y z
N MET A 1 1.99 2.72 40.32
CA MET A 1 1.12 1.55 40.54
C MET A 1 1.95 0.30 40.36
N LYS A 2 1.98 -0.61 41.34
CA LYS A 2 2.52 -1.96 41.09
C LYS A 2 1.45 -2.71 40.29
N ASN A 3 1.81 -3.18 39.11
CA ASN A 3 0.92 -4.05 38.34
C ASN A 3 0.86 -5.39 39.06
N HIS A 4 -0.30 -5.75 39.60
CA HIS A 4 -0.50 -6.98 40.37
C HIS A 4 -0.92 -8.16 39.47
N LEU A 5 -0.99 -7.97 38.15
CA LEU A 5 -1.37 -9.03 37.22
C LEU A 5 -0.25 -10.08 37.14
N PRO A 6 -0.50 -11.34 37.54
CA PRO A 6 0.46 -12.42 37.35
C PRO A 6 0.80 -12.60 35.87
N PHE A 7 2.07 -12.89 35.57
CA PHE A 7 2.57 -13.00 34.20
C PHE A 7 1.78 -14.01 33.36
N ASP A 8 1.41 -15.16 33.94
CA ASP A 8 0.63 -16.18 33.23
C ASP A 8 -0.77 -15.69 32.86
N ILE A 9 -1.39 -14.87 33.71
CA ILE A 9 -2.69 -14.25 33.42
C ILE A 9 -2.55 -13.20 32.32
N PHE A 10 -1.45 -12.43 32.33
CA PHE A 10 -1.13 -11.53 31.23
C PHE A 10 -0.97 -12.27 29.91
N LEU A 11 -0.23 -13.38 29.87
CA LEU A 11 -0.05 -14.18 28.66
C LEU A 11 -1.38 -14.71 28.13
N GLN A 12 -2.28 -15.16 29.01
CA GLN A 12 -3.62 -15.61 28.63
C GLN A 12 -4.50 -14.49 28.05
N SER A 13 -4.22 -13.22 28.37
CA SER A 13 -4.97 -12.07 27.84
C SER A 13 -4.58 -11.69 26.41
N ILE A 14 -3.48 -12.23 25.88
CA ILE A 14 -2.97 -11.91 24.55
C ILE A 14 -3.96 -12.40 23.48
N LYS A 15 -4.46 -11.48 22.66
CA LYS A 15 -5.30 -11.81 21.51
C LYS A 15 -4.44 -12.41 20.40
N ILE A 16 -4.86 -13.56 19.87
CA ILE A 16 -4.19 -14.27 18.77
C ILE A 16 -4.28 -13.49 17.45
N SER A 17 -5.39 -12.77 17.24
CA SER A 17 -5.62 -12.01 16.01
C SER A 17 -6.57 -10.85 16.26
N ASN A 18 -6.36 -9.77 15.51
CA ASN A 18 -7.29 -8.65 15.38
C ASN A 18 -7.89 -8.55 13.95
N ARG A 19 -7.77 -9.61 13.15
CA ARG A 19 -8.19 -9.65 11.75
C ARG A 19 -9.59 -10.25 11.62
N THR A 20 -10.54 -9.49 11.08
CA THR A 20 -11.87 -9.98 10.69
C THR A 20 -11.84 -10.59 9.30
N LEU A 21 -12.91 -11.25 8.84
CA LEU A 21 -12.95 -11.79 7.47
C LEU A 21 -12.84 -10.69 6.39
N GLY A 22 -13.40 -9.51 6.65
CA GLY A 22 -13.28 -8.33 5.76
C GLY A 22 -11.89 -7.68 5.76
N PHE A 23 -10.94 -8.16 6.57
CA PHE A 23 -9.59 -7.60 6.68
C PHE A 23 -8.75 -7.81 5.41
N PHE A 24 -8.98 -8.90 4.68
CA PHE A 24 -8.00 -9.40 3.71
C PHE A 24 -7.96 -8.59 2.43
N THR A 25 -9.12 -8.10 1.97
CA THR A 25 -9.24 -7.37 0.71
C THR A 25 -10.28 -6.27 0.84
N ASP A 26 -9.88 -5.05 0.51
CA ASP A 26 -10.82 -3.94 0.32
C ASP A 26 -11.30 -3.91 -1.14
N TRP A 27 -12.42 -4.60 -1.39
CA TRP A 27 -13.00 -4.72 -2.73
C TRP A 27 -13.37 -3.37 -3.35
N GLN A 28 -13.89 -2.43 -2.54
CA GLN A 28 -14.33 -1.14 -3.04
C GLN A 28 -13.15 -0.29 -3.49
N LYS A 29 -12.05 -0.30 -2.72
CA LYS A 29 -10.80 0.34 -3.12
C LYS A 29 -10.23 -0.27 -4.40
N CYS A 30 -10.17 -1.60 -4.50
CA CYS A 30 -9.64 -2.27 -5.70
C CYS A 30 -10.47 -1.95 -6.94
N LEU A 31 -11.80 -1.98 -6.82
CA LEU A 31 -12.71 -1.61 -7.90
C LEU A 31 -12.56 -0.14 -8.29
N LYS A 32 -12.48 0.78 -7.32
CA LYS A 32 -12.29 2.21 -7.55
C LYS A 32 -11.01 2.46 -8.36
N ASN A 33 -9.88 1.93 -7.89
CA ASN A 33 -8.58 2.11 -8.54
C ASN A 33 -8.59 1.58 -9.98
N ARG A 34 -9.15 0.39 -10.21
CA ARG A 34 -9.30 -0.17 -11.57
C ARG A 34 -10.21 0.71 -12.43
N ASN A 35 -11.34 1.17 -11.88
CA ASN A 35 -12.31 1.98 -12.62
C ASN A 35 -11.71 3.32 -13.09
N GLU A 36 -10.84 3.94 -12.30
CA GLU A 36 -10.13 5.18 -12.64
C GLU A 36 -9.29 5.06 -13.92
N ILE A 37 -8.82 3.86 -14.26
CA ILE A 37 -8.00 3.58 -15.44
C ILE A 37 -8.69 2.70 -16.49
N SER A 38 -9.96 2.35 -16.28
CA SER A 38 -10.69 1.37 -17.11
C SER A 38 -10.74 1.72 -18.60
N ILE A 39 -10.88 3.01 -18.93
CA ILE A 39 -10.89 3.49 -20.33
C ILE A 39 -9.55 3.18 -21.00
N ALA A 40 -8.44 3.48 -20.33
CA ALA A 40 -7.10 3.17 -20.86
C ALA A 40 -6.92 1.66 -21.07
N LEU A 41 -7.38 0.83 -20.12
CA LEU A 41 -7.33 -0.63 -20.24
C LEU A 41 -8.18 -1.16 -21.39
N ASN A 42 -9.36 -0.59 -21.64
CA ASN A 42 -10.21 -0.93 -22.78
C ASN A 42 -9.51 -0.65 -24.11
N HIS A 43 -8.75 0.44 -24.21
CA HIS A 43 -7.94 0.73 -25.39
C HIS A 43 -6.77 -0.25 -25.52
N LEU A 44 -6.06 -0.56 -24.42
CA LEU A 44 -4.98 -1.56 -24.44
C LEU A 44 -5.48 -2.97 -24.77
N ASN A 45 -6.75 -3.31 -24.54
CA ASN A 45 -7.34 -4.58 -24.96
C ASN A 45 -7.22 -4.80 -26.48
N PHE A 46 -7.08 -3.74 -27.29
CA PHE A 46 -6.78 -3.84 -28.72
C PHE A 46 -5.51 -4.67 -29.00
N LEU A 47 -4.53 -4.62 -28.09
CA LEU A 47 -3.25 -5.31 -28.22
C LEU A 47 -3.33 -6.80 -27.83
N LEU A 48 -4.41 -7.22 -27.15
CA LEU A 48 -4.56 -8.62 -26.73
C LEU A 48 -4.75 -9.55 -27.93
N GLY A 49 -3.99 -10.64 -27.93
CA GLY A 49 -4.06 -11.73 -28.90
C GLY A 49 -3.51 -11.43 -30.29
N LYS A 50 -2.86 -10.28 -30.47
CA LYS A 50 -2.12 -9.89 -31.69
C LYS A 50 -0.95 -10.82 -31.93
N ASP A 51 -0.65 -11.07 -33.21
CA ASP A 51 0.51 -11.87 -33.59
C ASP A 51 1.81 -11.10 -33.29
N THR A 52 2.85 -11.80 -32.84
CA THR A 52 4.14 -11.16 -32.49
C THR A 52 4.75 -10.40 -33.66
N LYS A 53 4.50 -10.82 -34.92
CA LYS A 53 5.01 -10.15 -36.12
C LYS A 53 4.36 -8.79 -36.38
N GLU A 54 3.10 -8.61 -35.98
CA GLU A 54 2.36 -7.34 -36.16
C GLU A 54 2.31 -6.48 -34.89
N PHE A 55 2.69 -7.05 -33.74
CA PHE A 55 2.52 -6.44 -32.43
C PHE A 55 3.13 -5.03 -32.33
N LYS A 56 4.37 -4.84 -32.82
CA LYS A 56 5.03 -3.52 -32.83
C LYS A 56 4.22 -2.47 -33.61
N SER A 57 3.73 -2.84 -34.79
CA SER A 57 2.89 -1.97 -35.62
C SER A 57 1.55 -1.65 -34.95
N CYS A 58 0.96 -2.60 -34.23
CA CYS A 58 -0.26 -2.36 -33.44
C CYS A 58 -0.02 -1.42 -32.26
N VAL A 59 1.12 -1.55 -31.56
CA VAL A 59 1.50 -0.63 -30.48
C VAL A 59 1.63 0.79 -31.04
N LYS A 60 2.35 0.96 -32.14
CA LYS A 60 2.51 2.26 -32.82
C LYS A 60 1.16 2.85 -33.21
N PHE A 61 0.31 2.08 -33.90
CA PHE A 61 -1.02 2.51 -34.30
C PHE A 61 -1.87 2.97 -33.10
N LEU A 62 -1.91 2.18 -32.03
CA LEU A 62 -2.66 2.55 -30.83
C LEU A 62 -2.06 3.80 -30.14
N PHE A 63 -0.75 3.98 -30.18
CA PHE A 63 -0.09 5.16 -29.62
C PHE A 63 -0.45 6.43 -30.40
N GLU A 64 -0.51 6.37 -31.72
CA GLU A 64 -0.94 7.48 -32.58
C GLU A 64 -2.41 7.84 -32.33
N GLU A 65 -3.29 6.85 -32.17
CA GLU A 65 -4.73 7.06 -31.95
C GLU A 65 -5.08 7.48 -30.51
N TYR A 66 -4.47 6.86 -29.51
CA TYR A 66 -4.78 7.08 -28.10
C TYR A 66 -3.55 6.86 -27.18
N PRO A 67 -2.59 7.80 -27.16
CA PRO A 67 -1.33 7.63 -26.41
C PRO A 67 -1.57 7.51 -24.89
N LYS A 68 -2.66 8.09 -24.39
CA LYS A 68 -3.05 8.03 -22.97
C LYS A 68 -3.30 6.60 -22.48
N ALA A 69 -3.57 5.63 -23.37
CA ALA A 69 -3.70 4.22 -23.01
C ALA A 69 -2.44 3.70 -22.31
N PHE A 70 -1.26 4.18 -22.68
CA PHE A 70 0.01 3.63 -22.21
C PHE A 70 0.47 4.18 -20.85
N ASN A 71 -0.19 5.23 -20.35
CA ASN A 71 0.14 5.84 -19.05
C ASN A 71 -0.17 4.94 -17.84
N VAL A 72 -0.75 3.76 -18.07
CA VAL A 72 -1.11 2.78 -17.03
C VAL A 72 -0.27 1.51 -17.12
N LEU A 73 0.72 1.46 -18.02
CA LEU A 73 1.57 0.28 -18.23
C LEU A 73 2.33 -0.15 -16.97
N ASN A 74 2.73 0.79 -16.12
CA ASN A 74 3.35 0.49 -14.83
C ASN A 74 2.43 -0.32 -13.89
N ILE A 75 1.11 -0.16 -14.01
CA ILE A 75 0.15 -0.93 -13.19
C ILE A 75 0.13 -2.40 -13.61
N LEU A 76 0.31 -2.72 -14.90
CA LEU A 76 0.33 -4.10 -15.38
C LEU A 76 1.51 -4.91 -14.82
N ILE A 77 2.58 -4.23 -14.39
CA ILE A 77 3.74 -4.84 -13.71
C ILE A 77 3.68 -4.66 -12.18
N ALA A 78 2.50 -4.35 -11.64
CA ALA A 78 2.26 -4.14 -10.21
C ALA A 78 3.08 -3.00 -9.56
N VAL A 79 3.45 -1.97 -10.32
CA VAL A 79 4.18 -0.79 -9.82
C VAL A 79 3.25 0.44 -9.75
N ARG A 80 3.13 1.04 -8.56
CA ARG A 80 2.32 2.26 -8.35
C ARG A 80 3.05 3.55 -8.70
N ASN A 81 4.32 3.63 -8.32
CA ASN A 81 5.12 4.82 -8.49
C ASN A 81 5.61 4.91 -9.93
N LYS A 82 5.01 5.80 -10.72
CA LYS A 82 5.46 6.06 -12.11
C LYS A 82 6.80 6.81 -12.19
N ASP A 83 7.23 7.38 -11.06
CA ASP A 83 8.50 8.10 -10.93
C ASP A 83 9.61 7.19 -10.38
N GLU A 84 9.32 5.90 -10.21
CA GLU A 84 10.33 4.90 -9.87
C GLU A 84 11.46 4.94 -10.90
N VAL A 85 12.70 5.05 -10.42
CA VAL A 85 13.88 5.14 -11.27
C VAL A 85 14.33 3.72 -11.62
N VAL A 86 14.38 3.42 -12.91
CA VAL A 86 14.83 2.14 -13.46
C VAL A 86 16.14 2.30 -14.21
N LEU A 87 16.87 1.19 -14.29
CA LEU A 87 18.09 1.07 -15.05
C LEU A 87 17.78 0.53 -16.44
N ASP A 88 18.28 1.18 -17.50
CA ASP A 88 18.19 0.64 -18.86
C ASP A 88 19.33 -0.38 -19.15
N ALA A 89 19.37 -0.89 -20.38
CA ALA A 89 20.38 -1.86 -20.81
C ALA A 89 21.81 -1.28 -20.88
N ASP A 90 21.94 0.04 -20.99
CA ASP A 90 23.21 0.76 -21.07
C ASP A 90 23.68 1.27 -19.70
N GLY A 91 22.90 1.02 -18.64
CA GLY A 91 23.21 1.44 -17.27
C GLY A 91 22.77 2.85 -16.91
N ASN A 92 21.93 3.48 -17.72
CA ASN A 92 21.39 4.81 -17.46
C ASN A 92 20.13 4.73 -16.58
N PHE A 93 19.91 5.77 -15.78
CA PHE A 93 18.76 5.90 -14.90
C PHE A 93 17.65 6.73 -15.55
N TYR A 94 16.45 6.16 -15.61
CA TYR A 94 15.28 6.84 -16.13
C TYR A 94 14.06 6.62 -15.23
N PRO A 95 13.19 7.63 -15.04
CA PRO A 95 11.91 7.39 -14.40
C PRO A 95 11.01 6.56 -15.31
N LEU A 96 10.22 5.65 -14.73
CA LEU A 96 9.33 4.75 -15.47
C LEU A 96 8.44 5.46 -16.48
N HIS A 97 7.85 6.60 -16.10
CA HIS A 97 6.93 7.35 -16.98
C HIS A 97 7.59 7.83 -18.28
N SER A 98 8.93 7.97 -18.33
CA SER A 98 9.65 8.40 -19.53
C SER A 98 9.61 7.37 -20.66
N TYR A 99 9.25 6.11 -20.35
CA TYR A 99 9.02 5.08 -21.36
C TYR A 99 7.68 5.26 -22.08
N PHE A 100 6.76 6.07 -21.54
CA PHE A 100 5.41 6.25 -22.10
C PHE A 100 5.30 7.45 -23.05
N GLU A 101 6.41 8.09 -23.37
CA GLU A 101 6.47 9.35 -24.13
C GLU A 101 6.39 9.16 -25.66
N ASN A 102 6.74 7.99 -26.18
CA ASN A 102 6.65 7.65 -27.60
C ASN A 102 6.45 6.14 -27.81
N ASP A 103 6.02 5.76 -29.01
CA ASP A 103 5.70 4.38 -29.38
C ASP A 103 6.90 3.43 -29.28
N GLU A 104 8.09 3.88 -29.64
CA GLU A 104 9.29 3.04 -29.59
C GLU A 104 9.68 2.71 -28.14
N ARG A 105 9.66 3.69 -27.24
CA ARG A 105 9.93 3.47 -25.81
C ARG A 105 8.83 2.66 -25.14
N VAL A 106 7.57 2.86 -25.53
CA VAL A 106 6.45 2.03 -25.05
C VAL A 106 6.68 0.57 -25.46
N TYR A 107 7.04 0.33 -26.72
CA TYR A 107 7.34 -1.01 -27.20
C TYR A 107 8.53 -1.62 -26.46
N GLN A 108 9.60 -0.85 -26.25
CA GLN A 108 10.75 -1.26 -25.46
C GLN A 108 10.35 -1.68 -24.04
N PHE A 109 9.54 -0.87 -23.36
CA PHE A 109 9.03 -1.18 -22.03
C PHE A 109 8.25 -2.50 -22.03
N ILE A 110 7.34 -2.69 -23.00
CA ILE A 110 6.53 -3.90 -23.10
C ILE A 110 7.41 -5.15 -23.27
N CYS A 111 8.44 -5.09 -24.10
CA CYS A 111 9.37 -6.20 -24.30
C CYS A 111 10.26 -6.46 -23.07
N GLN A 112 10.85 -5.40 -22.48
CA GLN A 112 11.78 -5.56 -21.35
C GLN A 112 11.07 -6.04 -20.07
N THR A 113 9.79 -5.73 -19.91
CA THR A 113 8.98 -6.21 -18.79
C THR A 113 8.35 -7.59 -19.02
N GLY A 114 8.45 -8.14 -20.24
CA GLY A 114 7.79 -9.39 -20.63
C GLY A 114 6.27 -9.28 -20.83
N LEU A 115 5.74 -8.05 -20.89
CA LEU A 115 4.31 -7.83 -21.14
C LEU A 115 3.90 -8.25 -22.56
N ASP A 116 4.83 -8.28 -23.51
CA ASP A 116 4.61 -8.82 -24.85
C ASP A 116 4.03 -10.25 -24.80
N GLN A 117 4.50 -11.08 -23.87
CA GLN A 117 3.97 -12.42 -23.65
C GLN A 117 2.52 -12.36 -23.14
N ILE A 118 2.22 -11.45 -22.21
CA ILE A 118 0.86 -11.28 -21.66
C ILE A 118 -0.11 -10.79 -22.73
N PHE A 119 0.31 -9.88 -23.60
CA PHE A 119 -0.50 -9.40 -24.71
C PHE A 119 -0.70 -10.48 -25.78
N CYS A 120 0.35 -11.20 -26.19
CA CYS A 120 0.30 -12.08 -27.36
C CYS A 120 -0.20 -13.51 -27.06
N ASN A 121 0.02 -14.06 -25.85
CA ASN A 121 -0.24 -15.47 -25.56
C ASN A 121 -1.73 -15.87 -25.45
N ARG A 122 -2.66 -14.90 -25.59
CA ARG A 122 -4.13 -15.07 -25.52
C ARG A 122 -4.68 -15.62 -24.21
N ASN A 123 -3.86 -15.75 -23.16
CA ASN A 123 -4.32 -16.20 -21.84
C ASN A 123 -5.14 -15.12 -21.14
N ILE A 124 -4.75 -13.86 -21.31
CA ILE A 124 -5.52 -12.71 -20.83
C ILE A 124 -6.50 -12.28 -21.92
N LYS A 125 -7.78 -12.17 -21.54
CA LYS A 125 -8.88 -11.79 -22.45
C LYS A 125 -9.41 -10.39 -22.19
N ASP A 126 -9.12 -9.85 -21.01
CA ASP A 126 -9.53 -8.52 -20.61
C ASP A 126 -8.54 -7.95 -19.57
N LEU A 127 -8.01 -6.77 -19.84
CA LEU A 127 -7.05 -6.10 -18.97
C LEU A 127 -7.70 -5.45 -17.75
N ASN A 128 -9.01 -5.15 -17.77
CA ASN A 128 -9.71 -4.68 -16.57
C ASN A 128 -9.75 -5.78 -15.51
N ASP A 129 -10.05 -7.02 -15.92
CA ASP A 129 -10.07 -8.17 -15.03
C ASP A 129 -8.67 -8.52 -14.54
N PHE A 130 -7.67 -8.49 -15.43
CA PHE A 130 -6.27 -8.70 -15.07
C PHE A 130 -5.79 -7.68 -14.04
N VAL A 131 -6.01 -6.38 -14.30
CA VAL A 131 -5.61 -5.31 -13.39
C VAL A 131 -6.41 -5.35 -12.10
N PHE A 132 -7.70 -5.75 -12.12
CA PHE A 132 -8.44 -5.97 -10.88
C PHE A 132 -7.77 -7.04 -10.00
N GLY A 133 -7.24 -8.11 -10.59
CA GLY A 133 -6.42 -9.10 -9.89
C GLY A 133 -5.14 -8.50 -9.28
N ILE A 134 -4.45 -7.61 -10.02
CA ILE A 134 -3.27 -6.89 -9.52
C ILE A 134 -3.64 -5.98 -8.34
N GLU A 135 -4.74 -5.25 -8.44
CA GLU A 135 -5.26 -4.40 -7.36
C GLU A 135 -5.48 -5.19 -6.07
N VAL A 136 -6.11 -6.36 -6.18
CA VAL A 136 -6.31 -7.30 -5.07
C VAL A 136 -4.98 -7.80 -4.50
N GLY A 137 -4.02 -8.13 -5.38
CA GLY A 137 -2.67 -8.55 -4.99
C GLY A 137 -1.91 -7.46 -4.21
N LEU A 138 -1.93 -6.22 -4.71
CA LEU A 138 -1.29 -5.06 -4.09
C LEU A 138 -1.98 -4.61 -2.80
N ASP A 139 -3.27 -4.91 -2.63
CA ASP A 139 -3.99 -4.60 -1.40
C ASP A 139 -3.47 -5.42 -0.19
N SER A 140 -2.65 -6.44 -0.43
CA SER A 140 -1.89 -7.13 0.62
C SER A 140 -0.98 -6.19 1.41
N ASN A 141 -0.41 -5.16 0.77
CA ASN A 141 0.41 -4.14 1.44
C ASN A 141 -0.42 -3.29 2.43
N ALA A 142 -1.69 -3.03 2.11
CA ALA A 142 -2.59 -2.25 2.96
C ALA A 142 -3.06 -3.03 4.20
N ARG A 143 -2.86 -4.36 4.25
CA ARG A 143 -3.22 -5.20 5.41
C ARG A 143 -2.51 -4.76 6.68
N LYS A 144 -1.27 -4.26 6.60
CA LYS A 144 -0.53 -3.73 7.76
C LYS A 144 -1.27 -2.55 8.39
N ASN A 145 -1.66 -1.58 7.56
CA ASN A 145 -2.39 -0.39 8.01
C ASN A 145 -3.77 -0.77 8.56
N ARG A 146 -4.48 -1.70 7.92
CA ARG A 146 -5.76 -2.22 8.43
C ARG A 146 -5.61 -2.91 9.79
N SER A 147 -4.47 -3.58 10.04
CA SER A 147 -4.21 -4.27 11.31
C SER A 147 -3.92 -3.27 12.41
N GLY A 148 -3.14 -2.21 12.12
CA GLY A 148 -2.96 -1.08 13.03
C GLY A 148 -4.29 -0.44 13.38
N LYS A 149 -5.10 -0.10 12.38
CA LYS A 149 -6.40 0.55 12.61
C LYS A 149 -7.38 -0.32 13.41
N ALA A 150 -7.39 -1.63 13.17
CA ALA A 150 -8.20 -2.55 13.96
C ALA A 150 -7.76 -2.58 15.44
N MET A 151 -6.46 -2.48 15.72
CA MET A 151 -5.94 -2.40 17.08
C MET A 151 -6.31 -1.06 17.74
N GLU A 152 -6.13 0.05 17.04
CA GLU A 152 -6.54 1.37 17.52
C GLU A 152 -8.04 1.38 17.87
N ASN A 153 -8.90 0.92 16.97
CA ASN A 153 -10.34 0.90 17.20
C ASN A 153 -10.71 0.02 18.42
N HIS A 154 -10.01 -1.09 18.63
CA HIS A 154 -10.22 -1.94 19.79
C HIS A 154 -9.85 -1.22 21.10
N LEU A 155 -8.68 -0.57 21.14
CA LEU A 155 -8.23 0.20 22.31
C LEU A 155 -9.13 1.39 22.59
N SER A 156 -9.53 2.15 21.56
CA SER A 156 -10.50 3.24 21.67
C SER A 156 -11.81 2.77 22.32
N GLY A 157 -12.34 1.61 21.89
CA GLY A 157 -13.52 1.00 22.50
C GLY A 157 -13.33 0.68 23.99
N LEU A 158 -12.17 0.16 24.38
CA LEU A 158 -11.84 -0.09 25.79
C LEU A 158 -11.70 1.20 26.60
N PHE A 159 -11.05 2.23 26.05
CA PHE A 159 -10.90 3.53 26.70
C PHE A 159 -12.24 4.21 26.92
N PHE A 160 -13.15 4.13 25.92
CA PHE A 160 -14.51 4.61 26.03
C PHE A 160 -15.29 3.88 27.13
N GLN A 161 -15.23 2.53 27.16
CA GLN A 161 -15.87 1.72 28.20
C GLN A 161 -15.35 2.04 29.60
N ALA A 162 -14.05 2.32 29.72
CA ALA A 162 -13.41 2.74 30.97
C ALA A 162 -13.63 4.23 31.31
N GLN A 163 -14.38 4.97 30.48
CA GLN A 163 -14.68 6.40 30.65
C GLN A 163 -13.42 7.28 30.78
N LEU A 164 -12.38 6.94 30.03
CA LEU A 164 -11.15 7.74 30.00
C LEU A 164 -11.36 9.03 29.18
N ASN A 165 -10.70 10.11 29.60
CA ASN A 165 -10.58 11.31 28.79
C ASN A 165 -9.39 11.13 27.84
N PHE A 166 -9.64 10.87 26.56
CA PHE A 166 -8.59 10.62 25.59
C PHE A 166 -8.87 11.26 24.23
N LYS A 167 -7.80 11.49 23.48
CA LYS A 167 -7.81 11.88 22.07
C LYS A 167 -7.11 10.80 21.25
N GLU A 168 -7.54 10.64 20.00
CA GLU A 168 -6.91 9.75 19.03
C GLU A 168 -6.06 10.55 18.05
N GLN A 169 -4.98 9.94 17.53
CA GLN A 169 -4.24 10.45 16.38
C GLN A 169 -3.76 11.90 16.60
N VAL A 170 -3.07 12.13 17.73
CA VAL A 170 -2.75 13.45 18.26
C VAL A 170 -1.38 13.91 17.80
N ASP A 171 -1.33 15.11 17.23
CA ASP A 171 -0.10 15.72 16.79
C ASP A 171 0.69 16.30 17.98
N ILE A 172 1.99 16.03 18.04
CA ILE A 172 2.85 16.51 19.13
C ILE A 172 2.89 18.05 19.21
N ARG A 173 2.59 18.76 18.12
CA ARG A 173 2.51 20.22 18.07
C ARG A 173 1.43 20.79 18.97
N GLU A 174 0.45 19.98 19.40
CA GLU A 174 -0.52 20.38 20.43
C GLU A 174 0.12 20.56 21.82
N PHE A 175 1.35 20.09 22.03
CA PHE A 175 2.06 20.11 23.31
C PHE A 175 3.42 20.81 23.17
N GLY A 176 3.44 22.13 23.35
CA GLY A 176 4.61 22.98 23.09
C GLY A 176 5.91 22.52 23.76
N ASP A 177 5.87 22.20 25.06
CA ASP A 177 7.05 21.75 25.80
C ASP A 177 7.59 20.41 25.29
N LEU A 178 6.70 19.51 24.90
CA LEU A 178 7.06 18.18 24.40
C LEU A 178 7.56 18.27 22.95
N TYR A 179 6.93 19.10 22.11
CA TYR A 179 7.38 19.38 20.75
C TYR A 179 8.83 19.87 20.70
N GLN A 180 9.21 20.78 21.61
CA GLN A 180 10.60 21.26 21.71
C GLN A 180 11.63 20.16 21.98
N ALA A 181 11.24 19.07 22.65
CA ALA A 181 12.12 17.95 22.95
C ALA A 181 12.33 17.01 21.75
N PHE A 182 11.45 17.03 20.74
CA PHE A 182 11.54 16.18 19.54
C PHE A 182 12.19 16.87 18.34
N GLY A 183 12.53 18.17 18.44
CA GLY A 183 13.20 18.90 17.35
C GLY A 183 12.34 18.95 16.08
N ASP A 184 12.94 18.61 14.93
CA ASP A 184 12.27 18.64 13.62
C ASP A 184 11.32 17.44 13.38
N ASP A 185 11.35 16.42 14.25
CA ASP A 185 10.51 15.23 14.12
C ASP A 185 9.09 15.50 14.64
N ILE A 186 8.16 15.74 13.73
CA ILE A 186 6.73 15.88 14.04
C ILE A 186 6.13 14.48 14.24
N LYS A 187 6.08 14.05 15.49
CA LYS A 187 5.45 12.79 15.88
C LYS A 187 3.93 12.93 16.03
N LYS A 188 3.21 11.89 15.63
CA LYS A 188 1.77 11.75 15.83
C LYS A 188 1.51 10.50 16.67
N PHE A 189 1.00 10.68 17.88
CA PHE A 189 0.72 9.58 18.81
C PHE A 189 -0.66 8.99 18.54
N ASP A 190 -0.80 7.67 18.65
CA ASP A 190 -2.08 6.99 18.43
C ASP A 190 -3.14 7.44 19.44
N PHE A 191 -2.75 7.59 20.72
CA PHE A 191 -3.64 8.09 21.75
C PHE A 191 -2.92 9.02 22.73
N VAL A 192 -3.68 10.00 23.24
CA VAL A 192 -3.29 10.78 24.43
C VAL A 192 -4.39 10.66 25.46
N VAL A 193 -4.07 10.14 26.64
CA VAL A 193 -5.00 10.00 27.77
C VAL A 193 -4.66 11.04 28.83
N CYS A 194 -5.63 11.89 29.16
CA CYS A 194 -5.49 12.96 30.14
C CYS A 194 -6.04 12.51 31.51
N GLY A 195 -5.15 12.23 32.44
CA GLY A 195 -5.49 12.05 33.85
C GLY A 195 -5.55 13.38 34.61
N LYS A 196 -5.81 13.33 35.92
CA LYS A 196 -5.87 14.53 36.78
C LYS A 196 -4.52 15.23 36.91
N ASP A 197 -3.45 14.45 37.11
CA ASP A 197 -2.11 14.97 37.38
C ASP A 197 -1.09 14.63 36.28
N LYS A 198 -1.46 13.76 35.33
CA LYS A 198 -0.56 13.20 34.32
C LYS A 198 -1.26 12.99 32.99
N THR A 199 -0.52 13.26 31.92
CA THR A 199 -0.92 12.96 30.54
C THR A 199 -0.07 11.79 30.03
N TYR A 200 -0.72 10.80 29.44
CA TYR A 200 -0.08 9.60 28.89
C TYR A 200 -0.16 9.64 27.37
N PHE A 201 0.99 9.56 26.72
CA PHE A 201 1.12 9.43 25.26
C PHE A 201 1.33 7.95 24.93
N ILE A 202 0.50 7.38 24.07
CA ILE A 202 0.41 5.95 23.84
C ILE A 202 0.58 5.65 22.36
N GLU A 203 1.45 4.69 22.06
CA GLU A 203 1.62 4.06 20.75
C GLU A 203 1.08 2.62 20.84
N ALA A 204 0.17 2.28 19.93
CA ALA A 204 -0.46 0.97 19.90
C ALA A 204 0.23 0.09 18.87
N ASN A 205 0.61 -1.12 19.28
CA ASN A 205 1.18 -2.10 18.37
C ASN A 205 0.44 -3.44 18.48
N VAL A 206 0.33 -4.15 17.36
CA VAL A 206 -0.18 -5.52 17.31
C VAL A 206 0.90 -6.43 16.73
N TYR A 207 1.37 -7.36 17.56
CA TYR A 207 2.43 -8.30 17.17
C TYR A 207 1.78 -9.62 16.77
N THR A 208 1.88 -9.96 15.48
CA THR A 208 1.31 -11.21 14.92
C THR A 208 2.38 -12.15 14.36
N ILE A 209 3.66 -11.78 14.44
CA ILE A 209 4.78 -12.52 13.86
C ILE A 209 5.99 -12.40 14.80
N SER A 210 6.72 -13.51 14.99
CA SER A 210 8.06 -13.50 15.58
C SER A 210 9.07 -12.92 14.58
N GLY A 211 9.79 -11.86 14.94
CA GLY A 211 10.73 -11.20 14.03
C GLY A 211 11.69 -10.25 14.75
N SER A 212 12.75 -9.84 14.05
CA SER A 212 13.84 -8.99 14.57
C SER A 212 13.34 -7.72 15.26
N LYS A 213 12.22 -7.15 14.81
CA LYS A 213 11.59 -5.96 15.43
C LYS A 213 11.16 -6.15 16.88
N LEU A 214 10.68 -7.33 17.27
CA LEU A 214 10.32 -7.61 18.68
C LEU A 214 11.56 -7.62 19.57
N ASN A 215 12.64 -8.23 19.08
CA ASN A 215 13.93 -8.26 19.76
C ASN A 215 14.58 -6.86 19.82
N GLU A 216 14.39 -6.04 18.80
CA GLU A 216 14.88 -4.66 18.78
C GLU A 216 14.13 -3.81 19.81
N VAL A 217 12.79 -3.81 19.80
CA VAL A 217 11.98 -3.03 20.75
C VAL A 217 12.25 -3.45 22.20
N ALA A 218 12.41 -4.74 22.48
CA ALA A 218 12.76 -5.22 23.82
C ALA A 218 14.18 -4.86 24.26
N ARG A 219 15.09 -4.52 23.34
CA ARG A 219 16.47 -4.08 23.63
C ARG A 219 16.59 -2.56 23.72
N SER A 220 15.68 -1.82 23.10
CA SER A 220 15.69 -0.35 23.04
C SER A 220 15.08 0.31 24.28
N TYR A 221 14.52 -0.47 25.21
CA TYR A 221 13.94 -0.02 26.48
C TYR A 221 14.49 -0.87 27.64
#